data_AF-A0A9Q5JHV8-F1
#
_entry.id   AF-A0A9Q5JHV8-F1
#
_cell.length_a   1.000
_cell.length_b   1.000
_cell.length_c   1.000
_cell.angle_alpha   90.00
_cell.angle_beta   90.00
_cell.angle_gamma   90.00
#
_symmetry.space_group_name_H-M   'P 1'
#
loop_
_entity.id
_entity.type
_entity.pdbx_description
1 polymer ?
#
loop_
_entity_poly.entity_id
_entity_poly.type
_entity_poly.pdbx_seq_one_letter_code
_entity_poly.pdbx_strand_id
1 'polypeptide(L)'
;MLWEILFVGGLILSLLLITVVDVILKKEKGLVNYCKTFLQDSIFTVVISLGILRFYLNKKNILVWSEYFRKYFFLKFLIFLLGIGIIFVLTKYILRKLGIVQGNDKKRGILGYLSLIVSTILFAGGIALAVGSRWFISFFGKLTPEQFLFNFNSPVSGGEDGVMLEIYSTPVLVTVALTVLFITVFWPNIKLGLGKKTLIPARFYRLIALLIGIVTFVYGANYSIKELDLKKVYQAYYSDSSYIKDNYVDPKKTDLKFPTQKRNLVHFYLESYENSFFDKENGGYGYEGHNLMPELMELSKEGIHFSQNETFGGPNQTYGSSWSVASMVNMSTGLPLKIPMDGNSYGKTGYFLPGATAIGDILQKEGYEQTIMFGADANFGGLTSFFTNHGDYNIFDLEYARNSGLIPKDYKVWWGYEDKKLYQYAKDEMTRLYETGKPFNLTMENADTHFPNGYLEPGTPTPYQSQYANVFLQSQKDVVELVRWIQKQPFYENTTIVLTGDHLSMDKDYFKDFDPGYRRSTFNLILNGDFSNKEMIQMNNREYAPFDYFPTVLAAMGVDINGDRLGLGTNLASDTKTLVERDGVDTVNQRLGENSDFYNRAFVSESGENIDGVKVSERKLNK
;
A
#
# COMPACT_ATOMS: atom_id res chain seq x y z
N MET A 1 25.21 0.76 -35.83
CA MET A 1 26.23 -0.16 -36.37
C MET A 1 27.68 0.35 -36.24
N LEU A 2 28.15 1.36 -37.00
CA LEU A 2 29.57 1.78 -36.93
C LEU A 2 30.00 2.27 -35.54
N TRP A 3 29.19 3.13 -34.90
CA TRP A 3 29.47 3.63 -33.55
C TRP A 3 29.46 2.54 -32.48
N GLU A 4 28.63 1.52 -32.62
CA GLU A 4 28.57 0.37 -31.70
C GLU A 4 29.82 -0.49 -31.81
N ILE A 5 30.29 -0.74 -33.04
CA ILE A 5 31.56 -1.43 -33.29
C ILE A 5 32.73 -0.65 -32.69
N LEU A 6 32.76 0.67 -32.89
CA LEU A 6 33.78 1.54 -32.29
C LEU A 6 33.72 1.53 -30.76
N PHE A 7 32.53 1.52 -30.17
CA PHE A 7 32.37 1.46 -28.72
C PHE A 7 32.86 0.13 -28.14
N VAL A 8 32.41 -1.00 -28.69
CA VAL A 8 32.81 -2.34 -28.24
C VAL A 8 34.31 -2.54 -28.46
N GLY A 9 34.84 -2.17 -29.63
CA GLY A 9 36.27 -2.23 -29.91
C GLY A 9 37.09 -1.35 -28.97
N GLY A 10 36.64 -0.12 -28.70
CA GLY A 10 37.27 0.79 -27.76
C GLY A 10 37.24 0.30 -26.31
N LEU A 11 36.15 -0.36 -25.89
CA LEU A 11 36.02 -0.97 -24.57
C LEU A 11 37.02 -2.11 -24.40
N ILE A 12 37.05 -3.05 -25.35
CA ILE A 12 37.99 -4.19 -25.32
C ILE A 12 39.43 -3.69 -25.32
N LEU A 13 39.77 -2.73 -26.19
CA LEU A 13 41.12 -2.16 -26.25
C LEU A 13 41.52 -1.50 -24.93
N SER A 14 40.61 -0.73 -24.33
CA SER A 14 40.87 -0.06 -23.05
C SER A 14 41.16 -1.07 -21.93
N LEU A 15 40.38 -2.14 -21.85
CA LEU A 15 40.55 -3.21 -20.87
C LEU A 15 41.83 -4.01 -21.10
N LEU A 16 42.19 -4.28 -22.36
CA LEU A 16 43.46 -4.90 -22.72
C LEU A 16 44.65 -4.03 -22.30
N LEU A 17 44.60 -2.72 -22.54
CA LEU A 17 45.65 -1.79 -22.13
C LEU A 17 45.87 -1.80 -20.61
N ILE A 18 44.79 -1.72 -19.82
CA ILE A 18 44.86 -1.82 -18.35
C ILE A 18 45.55 -3.13 -17.93
N THR A 19 45.13 -4.23 -18.54
CA THR A 19 45.65 -5.57 -18.24
C THR A 19 47.13 -5.70 -18.59
N VAL A 20 47.57 -5.18 -19.74
CA VAL A 20 48.97 -5.21 -20.17
C VAL A 20 49.84 -4.46 -19.16
N VAL A 21 49.39 -3.29 -18.69
CA VAL A 21 50.11 -2.54 -17.66
C VAL A 21 50.24 -3.35 -16.37
N ASP A 22 49.16 -4.00 -15.91
CA ASP A 22 49.20 -4.83 -14.71
C ASP A 22 50.16 -6.02 -14.86
N VAL A 23 50.08 -6.74 -15.98
CA VAL A 23 50.95 -7.89 -16.27
C VAL A 23 52.43 -7.48 -16.26
N ILE A 24 52.77 -6.33 -16.87
CA ILE A 24 54.14 -5.78 -16.89
C ILE A 24 54.59 -5.46 -15.47
N LEU A 25 53.77 -4.75 -14.68
CA LEU A 25 54.11 -4.37 -13.31
C LEU A 25 54.26 -5.57 -12.38
N LYS A 26 53.50 -6.64 -12.60
CA LYS A 26 53.58 -7.88 -11.83
C LYS A 26 54.70 -8.82 -12.29
N LYS A 27 55.27 -8.61 -13.48
CA LYS A 27 56.16 -9.57 -14.16
C LYS A 27 55.53 -10.97 -14.28
N GLU A 28 54.22 -11.03 -14.50
CA GLU A 28 53.49 -12.29 -14.68
C GLU A 28 53.88 -12.97 -16.00
N LYS A 29 53.84 -14.31 -16.02
CA LYS A 29 54.11 -15.11 -17.22
C LYS A 29 53.04 -16.19 -17.42
N GLY A 30 52.75 -16.50 -18.67
CA GLY A 30 51.89 -17.61 -19.09
C GLY A 30 50.45 -17.22 -19.39
N LEU A 31 49.88 -17.84 -20.43
CA LEU A 31 48.57 -17.50 -20.99
C LEU A 31 47.43 -17.57 -19.97
N VAL A 32 47.42 -18.59 -19.10
CA VAL A 32 46.39 -18.77 -18.07
C VAL A 32 46.39 -17.61 -17.06
N ASN A 33 47.56 -17.10 -16.69
CA ASN A 33 47.66 -15.97 -15.76
C ASN A 33 47.23 -14.67 -16.46
N TYR A 34 47.56 -14.48 -17.73
CA TYR A 34 47.10 -13.33 -18.50
C TYR A 34 45.58 -13.29 -18.62
N CYS A 35 44.94 -14.42 -18.95
CA CYS A 35 43.47 -14.50 -19.01
C CYS A 35 42.83 -14.22 -17.65
N LYS A 36 43.40 -14.74 -16.56
CA LYS A 36 42.90 -14.49 -15.20
C LYS A 36 43.01 -13.02 -14.80
N THR A 37 44.16 -12.39 -15.08
CA THR A 37 44.39 -10.97 -14.80
C THR A 37 43.48 -10.09 -15.66
N PHE A 38 43.30 -10.43 -16.95
CA PHE A 38 42.35 -9.74 -17.83
C PHE A 38 40.92 -9.79 -17.27
N LEU A 39 40.45 -10.97 -16.87
CA LEU A 39 39.09 -11.13 -16.35
C LEU A 39 38.89 -10.34 -15.05
N GLN A 40 39.84 -10.43 -14.12
CA GLN A 40 39.76 -9.72 -12.85
C GLN A 40 39.73 -8.21 -13.05
N ASP A 41 40.66 -7.68 -13.85
CA ASP A 41 40.79 -6.24 -14.05
C ASP A 41 39.60 -5.69 -14.85
N SER A 42 39.14 -6.44 -15.86
CA SER A 42 37.96 -6.06 -16.65
C SER A 42 36.69 -6.00 -15.82
N ILE A 43 36.38 -7.05 -15.05
CA ILE A 43 35.19 -7.08 -14.20
C ILE A 43 35.24 -5.95 -13.17
N PHE A 44 36.39 -5.78 -12.50
CA PHE A 44 36.55 -4.72 -11.51
C PHE A 44 36.31 -3.34 -12.12
N THR A 45 37.05 -3.02 -13.19
CA THR A 45 36.99 -1.69 -13.79
C THR A 45 35.60 -1.37 -14.31
N VAL A 46 34.95 -2.29 -15.04
CA VAL A 46 33.60 -2.05 -15.59
C VAL A 46 32.59 -1.83 -14.48
N VAL A 47 32.51 -2.73 -13.50
CA VAL A 47 31.49 -2.68 -12.45
C VAL A 47 31.66 -1.43 -11.57
N ILE A 48 32.89 -1.10 -11.18
CA ILE A 48 33.14 0.10 -10.36
C ILE A 48 32.89 1.39 -11.15
N SER A 49 33.25 1.44 -12.42
CA SER A 49 32.92 2.58 -13.27
C SER A 49 31.41 2.80 -13.37
N LEU A 50 30.62 1.73 -13.56
CA LEU A 50 29.16 1.83 -13.57
C LEU A 50 28.60 2.30 -12.22
N GLY A 51 29.13 1.77 -11.11
CA GLY A 51 28.73 2.20 -9.76
C GLY A 51 28.98 3.70 -9.50
N ILE A 52 30.16 4.21 -9.88
CA ILE A 52 30.50 5.64 -9.71
C ILE A 52 29.58 6.51 -10.58
N LEU A 53 29.32 6.10 -11.83
CA LEU A 53 28.42 6.85 -12.71
C LEU A 53 27.01 6.95 -12.11
N ARG A 54 26.47 5.84 -11.59
CA ARG A 54 25.13 5.80 -11.01
C ARG A 54 25.04 6.61 -9.73
N PHE A 55 25.91 6.35 -8.76
CA PHE A 55 25.72 6.85 -7.39
C PHE A 55 26.46 8.14 -7.06
N TYR A 56 27.61 8.40 -7.71
CA TYR A 56 28.39 9.62 -7.46
C TYR A 56 28.11 10.70 -8.50
N LEU A 57 27.99 10.32 -9.78
CA LEU A 57 27.70 11.25 -10.88
C LEU A 57 26.21 11.32 -11.25
N ASN A 58 25.35 10.64 -10.49
CA ASN A 58 23.89 10.64 -10.61
C ASN A 58 23.37 10.35 -12.04
N LYS A 59 24.01 9.43 -12.76
CA LYS A 59 23.57 8.98 -14.09
C LYS A 59 22.59 7.82 -13.96
N LYS A 60 21.30 8.07 -14.25
CA LYS A 60 20.25 7.06 -14.06
C LYS A 60 20.32 5.91 -15.07
N ASN A 61 20.53 6.21 -16.35
CA ASN A 61 20.38 5.26 -17.46
C ASN A 61 21.69 4.57 -17.88
N ILE A 62 22.52 4.19 -16.92
CA ILE A 62 23.85 3.59 -17.18
C ILE A 62 23.79 2.18 -17.82
N LEU A 63 22.63 1.54 -17.86
CA LEU A 63 22.43 0.25 -18.54
C LEU A 63 21.70 0.40 -19.88
N VAL A 64 21.29 1.63 -20.24
CA VAL A 64 20.57 1.88 -21.50
C VAL A 64 21.59 2.13 -22.61
N TRP A 65 21.73 1.13 -23.48
CA TRP A 65 22.74 1.12 -24.54
C TRP A 65 22.70 2.36 -25.45
N SER A 66 21.51 2.83 -25.82
CA SER A 66 21.32 3.98 -26.71
C SER A 66 21.81 5.31 -26.11
N GLU A 67 21.83 5.46 -24.78
CA GLU A 67 22.27 6.68 -24.10
C GLU A 67 23.77 6.92 -24.26
N TYR A 68 24.57 5.87 -24.44
CA TYR A 68 26.02 5.99 -24.64
C TYR A 68 26.39 6.65 -25.98
N PHE A 69 25.50 6.59 -26.96
CA PHE A 69 25.71 7.18 -28.29
C PHE A 69 25.21 8.62 -28.37
N ARG A 70 24.44 9.10 -27.39
CA ARG A 70 24.04 10.50 -27.33
C ARG A 70 25.26 11.38 -27.04
N LYS A 71 25.48 12.38 -27.90
CA LYS A 71 26.55 13.40 -27.73
C LYS A 71 27.96 12.80 -27.52
N TYR A 72 28.24 11.65 -28.12
CA TYR A 72 29.53 10.94 -28.00
C TYR A 72 29.94 10.59 -26.56
N PHE A 73 28.96 10.37 -25.65
CA PHE A 73 29.24 10.05 -24.25
C PHE A 73 30.14 8.82 -24.08
N PHE A 74 30.02 7.82 -24.96
CA PHE A 74 30.84 6.62 -24.93
C PHE A 74 32.35 6.92 -24.91
N LEU A 75 32.83 7.96 -25.60
CA LEU A 75 34.25 8.31 -25.60
C LEU A 75 34.70 8.82 -24.23
N LYS A 76 33.87 9.63 -23.57
CA LYS A 76 34.10 10.09 -22.19
C LYS A 76 34.08 8.91 -21.22
N PHE A 77 33.17 7.96 -21.44
CA PHE A 77 33.09 6.74 -20.65
C PHE A 77 34.36 5.88 -20.79
N LEU A 78 34.91 5.70 -21.99
CA LEU A 78 36.14 4.94 -22.20
C LEU A 78 37.35 5.59 -21.51
N ILE A 79 37.48 6.92 -21.56
CA ILE A 79 38.53 7.65 -20.85
C ILE A 79 38.36 7.49 -19.33
N PHE A 80 37.13 7.60 -18.84
CA PHE A 80 36.81 7.40 -17.42
C PHE A 80 37.14 5.98 -16.97
N LEU A 81 36.76 4.96 -17.75
CA LEU A 81 37.07 3.55 -17.53
C LEU A 81 38.58 3.30 -17.45
N LEU A 82 39.35 3.86 -18.40
CA LEU A 82 40.82 3.82 -18.37
C LEU A 82 41.39 4.44 -17.10
N GLY A 83 40.89 5.60 -16.68
CA GLY A 83 41.30 6.26 -15.44
C GLY A 83 41.09 5.39 -14.21
N ILE A 84 39.90 4.80 -14.06
CA ILE A 84 39.60 3.88 -12.96
C ILE A 84 40.50 2.64 -13.00
N GLY A 85 40.71 2.05 -14.17
CA GLY A 85 41.59 0.89 -14.34
C GLY A 85 43.05 1.19 -13.98
N ILE A 86 43.58 2.33 -14.41
CA ILE A 86 44.94 2.77 -14.08
C ILE A 86 45.08 2.98 -12.57
N ILE A 87 44.14 3.67 -11.92
CA ILE A 87 44.15 3.86 -10.46
C ILE A 87 44.15 2.50 -9.74
N PHE A 88 43.32 1.56 -10.19
CA PHE A 88 43.25 0.22 -9.60
C PHE A 88 44.58 -0.53 -9.72
N VAL A 89 45.18 -0.56 -10.91
CA VAL A 89 46.47 -1.22 -11.16
C VAL A 89 47.61 -0.56 -10.37
N LEU A 90 47.67 0.78 -10.34
CA LEU A 90 48.66 1.52 -9.55
C LEU A 90 48.51 1.24 -8.05
N THR A 91 47.28 1.17 -7.55
CA THR A 91 47.01 0.82 -6.15
C THR A 91 47.54 -0.58 -5.82
N LYS A 92 47.23 -1.58 -6.66
CA LYS A 92 47.79 -2.95 -6.51
C LYS A 92 49.32 -2.93 -6.49
N TYR A 93 49.94 -2.17 -7.39
CA TYR A 93 51.39 -2.05 -7.48
C TYR A 93 52.00 -1.40 -6.23
N ILE A 94 51.44 -0.28 -5.77
CA ILE A 94 51.91 0.44 -4.57
C ILE A 94 51.81 -0.47 -3.33
N LEU A 95 50.68 -1.14 -3.13
CA LEU A 95 50.48 -2.06 -1.99
C LEU A 95 51.51 -3.19 -1.97
N ARG A 96 51.90 -3.72 -3.14
CA ARG A 96 52.96 -4.72 -3.26
C ARG A 96 54.34 -4.13 -3.00
N LYS A 97 54.64 -2.95 -3.56
CA LYS A 97 55.93 -2.26 -3.41
C LYS A 97 56.20 -1.87 -1.95
N LEU A 98 55.18 -1.48 -1.20
CA LEU A 98 55.25 -1.19 0.23
C LEU A 98 55.36 -2.45 1.11
N GLY A 99 55.27 -3.64 0.51
CA GLY A 99 55.27 -4.90 1.25
C GLY A 99 54.00 -5.14 2.06
N ILE A 100 52.93 -4.39 1.80
CA ILE A 100 51.62 -4.55 2.46
C ILE A 100 50.96 -5.83 1.98
N VAL A 101 50.97 -6.08 0.67
CA VAL A 101 50.45 -7.29 0.04
C VAL A 101 51.61 -8.14 -0.46
N GLN A 102 51.77 -9.33 0.14
CA GLN A 102 52.87 -10.26 -0.17
C GLN A 102 52.29 -11.56 -0.75
N GLY A 103 52.92 -12.11 -1.79
CA GLY A 103 52.53 -13.41 -2.35
C GLY A 103 52.71 -14.55 -1.35
N ASN A 104 51.83 -15.55 -1.40
CA ASN A 104 52.00 -16.79 -0.64
C ASN A 104 52.39 -17.94 -1.57
N ASP A 105 53.59 -18.47 -1.40
CA ASP A 105 54.16 -19.52 -2.27
C ASP A 105 53.45 -20.88 -2.12
N LYS A 106 52.80 -21.13 -0.97
CA LYS A 106 52.03 -22.35 -0.76
C LYS A 106 50.74 -22.30 -1.58
N LYS A 107 50.58 -23.27 -2.50
CA LYS A 107 49.33 -23.49 -3.24
C LYS A 107 48.16 -23.65 -2.27
N ARG A 108 47.00 -23.11 -2.67
CA ARG A 108 45.76 -23.19 -1.89
C ARG A 108 45.18 -24.61 -2.01
N GLY A 109 44.91 -25.24 -0.87
CA GLY A 109 44.19 -26.52 -0.81
C GLY A 109 42.67 -26.35 -1.01
N ILE A 110 41.97 -27.46 -1.23
CA ILE A 110 40.52 -27.50 -1.52
C ILE A 110 39.68 -26.77 -0.47
N LEU A 111 39.91 -27.05 0.82
CA LEU A 111 39.22 -26.36 1.93
C LEU A 111 39.41 -24.84 1.91
N GLY A 112 40.56 -24.36 1.42
CA GLY A 112 40.82 -22.93 1.27
C GLY A 112 40.02 -22.29 0.14
N TYR A 113 39.73 -23.03 -0.93
CA TYR A 113 38.83 -22.58 -1.99
C TYR A 113 37.36 -22.61 -1.54
N LEU A 114 36.93 -23.69 -0.90
CA LEU A 114 35.58 -23.83 -0.35
C LEU A 114 35.26 -22.69 0.64
N SER A 115 36.18 -22.39 1.57
CA SER A 115 36.01 -21.29 2.52
C SER A 115 35.81 -19.94 1.83
N LEU A 116 36.52 -19.67 0.72
CA LEU A 116 36.34 -18.43 -0.04
C LEU A 116 35.03 -18.40 -0.81
N ILE A 117 34.65 -19.49 -1.46
CA ILE A 117 33.37 -19.62 -2.16
C ILE A 117 32.22 -19.36 -1.19
N VAL A 118 32.22 -20.04 -0.03
CA VAL A 118 31.22 -19.84 1.02
C VAL A 118 31.23 -18.39 1.52
N SER A 119 32.39 -17.81 1.80
CA SER A 119 32.47 -16.41 2.24
C SER A 119 31.92 -15.42 1.22
N THR A 120 32.15 -15.66 -0.08
CA THR A 120 31.63 -14.82 -1.17
C THR A 120 30.12 -14.97 -1.31
N ILE A 121 29.57 -16.18 -1.21
CA ILE A 121 28.12 -16.42 -1.25
C ILE A 121 27.44 -15.73 -0.06
N LEU A 122 27.96 -15.90 1.15
CA LEU A 122 27.42 -15.26 2.35
C LEU A 122 27.47 -13.73 2.25
N PHE A 123 28.61 -13.18 1.82
CA PHE A 123 28.76 -11.75 1.62
C PHE A 123 27.78 -11.20 0.57
N ALA A 124 27.74 -11.81 -0.61
CA ALA A 124 26.86 -11.40 -1.70
C ALA A 124 25.37 -11.50 -1.29
N GLY A 125 24.98 -12.59 -0.65
CA GLY A 125 23.62 -12.78 -0.13
C GLY A 125 23.25 -11.76 0.94
N GLY A 126 24.15 -11.47 1.88
CA GLY A 126 23.92 -10.46 2.93
C GLY A 126 23.77 -9.04 2.37
N ILE A 127 24.60 -8.66 1.40
CA ILE A 127 24.46 -7.36 0.72
C ILE A 127 23.17 -7.32 -0.10
N ALA A 128 22.84 -8.38 -0.84
CA ALA A 128 21.62 -8.46 -1.63
C ALA A 128 20.37 -8.28 -0.76
N LEU A 129 20.33 -8.95 0.39
CA LEU A 129 19.25 -8.83 1.38
C LEU A 129 19.14 -7.39 1.90
N ALA A 130 20.25 -6.82 2.40
CA ALA A 130 20.24 -5.48 2.98
C ALA A 130 19.86 -4.39 1.96
N VAL A 131 20.53 -4.37 0.80
CA VAL A 131 20.34 -3.36 -0.23
C VAL A 131 19.01 -3.56 -0.95
N GLY A 132 18.64 -4.82 -1.24
CA GLY A 132 17.35 -5.16 -1.83
C GLY A 132 16.18 -4.70 -0.96
N SER A 133 16.25 -4.97 0.35
CA SER A 133 15.20 -4.53 1.29
C SER A 133 15.12 -3.01 1.39
N ARG A 134 16.26 -2.33 1.46
CA ARG A 134 16.30 -0.86 1.51
C ARG A 134 15.74 -0.23 0.23
N TRP A 135 16.11 -0.78 -0.93
CA TRP A 135 15.58 -0.33 -2.21
C TRP A 135 14.08 -0.57 -2.28
N PHE A 136 13.61 -1.77 -1.90
CA PHE A 136 12.19 -2.12 -1.91
C PHE A 136 11.36 -1.14 -1.07
N ILE A 137 11.80 -0.85 0.15
CA ILE A 137 11.13 0.12 1.04
C ILE A 137 11.21 1.54 0.49
N SER A 138 12.33 1.93 -0.13
CA SER A 138 12.45 3.25 -0.74
C SER A 138 11.56 3.42 -1.97
N PHE A 139 11.28 2.33 -2.69
CA PHE A 139 10.50 2.34 -3.92
C PHE A 139 9.00 2.23 -3.65
N PHE A 140 8.59 1.29 -2.80
CA PHE A 140 7.18 1.02 -2.51
C PHE A 140 6.69 1.57 -1.16
N GLY A 141 7.58 1.97 -0.26
CA GLY A 141 7.24 2.32 1.13
C GLY A 141 7.24 1.12 2.07
N LYS A 142 6.84 1.34 3.33
CA LYS A 142 6.50 0.23 4.23
C LYS A 142 5.12 -0.28 3.88
N LEU A 143 5.04 -1.55 3.49
CA LEU A 143 3.85 -2.18 2.95
C LEU A 143 3.22 -3.13 3.98
N THR A 144 1.91 -3.36 3.87
CA THR A 144 1.27 -4.51 4.55
C THR A 144 1.76 -5.83 3.94
N PRO A 145 1.58 -6.98 4.61
CA PRO A 145 1.96 -8.28 4.06
C PRO A 145 1.41 -8.58 2.65
N GLU A 146 0.18 -8.13 2.37
CA GLU A 146 -0.53 -8.36 1.11
C GLU A 146 0.03 -7.45 0.03
N GLN A 147 0.24 -6.17 0.36
CA GLN A 147 0.90 -5.23 -0.54
C GLN A 147 2.34 -5.67 -0.86
N PHE A 148 3.06 -6.22 0.12
CA PHE A 148 4.40 -6.78 -0.08
C PHE A 148 4.35 -7.88 -1.14
N LEU A 149 3.46 -8.85 -1.00
CA LEU A 149 3.36 -9.96 -1.95
C LEU A 149 2.75 -9.57 -3.29
N PHE A 150 1.80 -8.64 -3.30
CA PHE A 150 1.28 -8.07 -4.53
C PHE A 150 2.40 -7.42 -5.33
N ASN A 151 3.22 -6.56 -4.73
CA ASN A 151 4.34 -5.93 -5.43
C ASN A 151 5.48 -6.92 -5.75
N PHE A 152 5.60 -8.00 -4.99
CA PHE A 152 6.60 -9.05 -5.23
C PHE A 152 6.21 -10.02 -6.36
N ASN A 153 4.92 -10.38 -6.46
CA ASN A 153 4.39 -11.38 -7.41
C ASN A 153 3.73 -10.74 -8.63
N SER A 154 3.45 -9.44 -8.63
CA SER A 154 2.89 -8.74 -9.79
C SER A 154 3.81 -8.93 -11.00
N PRO A 155 3.27 -9.36 -12.16
CA PRO A 155 4.07 -9.46 -13.37
C PRO A 155 4.69 -8.10 -13.66
N VAL A 156 6.02 -8.02 -13.72
CA VAL A 156 6.69 -6.78 -14.15
C VAL A 156 6.39 -6.49 -15.63
N SER A 157 5.88 -7.50 -16.36
CA SER A 157 5.29 -7.35 -17.69
C SER A 157 3.95 -6.62 -17.60
N GLY A 158 4.00 -5.30 -17.71
CA GLY A 158 2.85 -4.38 -17.57
C GLY A 158 3.19 -3.12 -16.77
N GLY A 159 4.26 -3.16 -15.97
CA GLY A 159 4.89 -1.96 -15.41
C GLY A 159 5.75 -1.26 -16.46
N GLU A 160 5.96 0.05 -16.30
CA GLU A 160 6.93 0.78 -17.13
C GLU A 160 8.30 0.08 -17.10
N ASP A 161 8.96 -0.08 -18.25
CA ASP A 161 10.32 -0.62 -18.40
C ASP A 161 11.35 -0.01 -17.41
N GLY A 162 11.02 1.12 -16.79
CA GLY A 162 11.76 1.78 -15.72
C GLY A 162 11.95 0.96 -14.44
N VAL A 163 11.03 0.09 -14.03
CA VAL A 163 11.16 -0.65 -12.75
C VAL A 163 12.30 -1.68 -12.80
N MET A 164 12.37 -2.48 -13.87
CA MET A 164 13.46 -3.45 -14.04
C MET A 164 14.81 -2.77 -14.20
N LEU A 165 14.84 -1.67 -14.95
CA LEU A 165 16.06 -0.87 -15.09
C LEU A 165 16.52 -0.32 -13.74
N GLU A 166 15.59 0.12 -12.89
CA GLU A 166 15.88 0.62 -11.55
C GLU A 166 16.39 -0.50 -10.62
N ILE A 167 15.81 -1.70 -10.67
CA ILE A 167 16.31 -2.89 -9.94
C ILE A 167 17.74 -3.23 -10.36
N TYR A 168 18.01 -3.29 -11.67
CA TYR A 168 19.34 -3.65 -12.16
C TYR A 168 20.40 -2.58 -11.90
N SER A 169 20.03 -1.30 -12.07
CA SER A 169 20.95 -0.17 -11.90
C SER A 169 21.14 0.26 -10.46
N THR A 170 20.25 -0.15 -9.54
CA THR A 170 20.36 0.17 -8.11
C THR A 170 20.76 -1.06 -7.28
N PRO A 171 19.85 -1.88 -6.71
CA PRO A 171 20.23 -2.89 -5.74
C PRO A 171 21.15 -3.99 -6.31
N VAL A 172 20.95 -4.40 -7.56
CA VAL A 172 21.79 -5.42 -8.19
C VAL A 172 23.20 -4.89 -8.43
N LEU A 173 23.33 -3.69 -9.01
CA LEU A 173 24.65 -3.10 -9.27
C LEU A 173 25.46 -2.88 -7.99
N VAL A 174 24.84 -2.40 -6.91
CA VAL A 174 25.52 -2.26 -5.61
C VAL A 174 25.99 -3.62 -5.08
N THR A 175 25.13 -4.63 -5.15
CA THR A 175 25.46 -5.99 -4.72
C THR A 175 26.65 -6.55 -5.51
N VAL A 176 26.62 -6.42 -6.83
CA VAL A 176 27.70 -6.88 -7.71
C VAL A 176 28.98 -6.09 -7.45
N ALA A 177 28.91 -4.75 -7.31
CA ALA A 177 30.07 -3.91 -7.06
C ALA A 177 30.78 -4.24 -5.74
N LEU A 178 30.01 -4.37 -4.65
CA LEU A 178 30.57 -4.75 -3.35
C LEU A 178 31.11 -6.18 -3.36
N THR A 179 30.45 -7.11 -4.07
CA THR A 179 30.93 -8.50 -4.21
C THR A 179 32.22 -8.56 -5.00
N VAL A 180 32.34 -7.78 -6.09
CA VAL A 180 33.56 -7.68 -6.89
C VAL A 180 34.71 -7.08 -6.08
N LEU A 181 34.44 -6.07 -5.24
CA LEU A 181 35.41 -5.54 -4.27
C LEU A 181 35.87 -6.62 -3.28
N PHE A 182 34.92 -7.36 -2.71
CA PHE A 182 35.20 -8.46 -1.78
C PHE A 182 36.08 -9.54 -2.43
N ILE A 183 35.73 -9.97 -3.64
CA ILE A 183 36.50 -10.95 -4.42
C ILE A 183 37.91 -10.41 -4.68
N THR A 184 38.02 -9.17 -5.13
CA THR A 184 39.30 -8.52 -5.44
C THR A 184 40.24 -8.45 -4.24
N VAL A 185 39.69 -8.21 -3.06
CA VAL A 185 40.44 -8.19 -1.80
C VAL A 185 40.80 -9.62 -1.37
N PHE A 186 39.84 -10.54 -1.23
CA PHE A 186 40.06 -11.80 -0.51
C PHE A 186 40.47 -13.01 -1.35
N TRP A 187 40.17 -13.04 -2.65
CA TRP A 187 40.52 -14.18 -3.51
C TRP A 187 42.00 -14.32 -3.86
N PRO A 188 42.83 -13.26 -3.94
CA PRO A 188 44.28 -13.41 -4.10
C PRO A 188 44.91 -14.28 -3.00
N ASN A 189 45.87 -15.14 -3.35
CA ASN A 189 46.61 -15.96 -2.37
C ASN A 189 47.75 -15.14 -1.77
N ILE A 190 47.42 -14.28 -0.81
CA ILE A 190 48.34 -13.30 -0.24
C ILE A 190 48.48 -13.44 1.29
N LYS A 191 49.54 -12.84 1.82
CA LYS A 191 49.74 -12.53 3.24
C LYS A 191 49.80 -11.01 3.37
N LEU A 192 49.38 -10.46 4.51
CA LEU A 192 49.52 -9.04 4.79
C LEU A 192 50.70 -8.79 5.74
N GLY A 193 51.43 -7.69 5.51
CA GLY A 193 52.63 -7.38 6.27
C GLY A 193 53.05 -5.92 6.16
N LEU A 194 54.25 -5.61 6.64
CA LEU A 194 54.91 -4.32 6.42
C LEU A 194 56.37 -4.59 6.06
N GLY A 195 56.80 -4.16 4.87
CA GLY A 195 58.11 -4.53 4.34
C GLY A 195 58.29 -6.05 4.23
N LYS A 196 59.26 -6.62 4.95
CA LYS A 196 59.54 -8.07 4.98
C LYS A 196 58.82 -8.84 6.09
N LYS A 197 58.15 -8.16 7.03
CA LYS A 197 57.49 -8.80 8.18
C LYS A 197 56.06 -9.17 7.83
N THR A 198 55.68 -10.45 7.97
CA THR A 198 54.29 -10.88 7.87
C THR A 198 53.55 -10.57 9.18
N LEU A 199 52.41 -9.88 9.09
CA LEU A 199 51.53 -9.59 10.22
C LEU A 199 50.30 -10.50 10.21
N ILE A 200 49.69 -10.70 9.05
CA ILE A 200 48.50 -11.54 8.88
C ILE A 200 48.84 -12.67 7.89
N PRO A 201 49.02 -13.91 8.38
CA PRO A 201 49.20 -15.07 7.53
C PRO A 201 47.99 -15.33 6.63
N ALA A 202 48.21 -15.95 5.48
CA ALA A 202 47.17 -16.25 4.49
C ALA A 202 45.97 -17.05 5.05
N ARG A 203 46.17 -17.86 6.10
CA ARG A 203 45.09 -18.58 6.79
C ARG A 203 44.16 -17.64 7.55
N PHE A 204 44.71 -16.67 8.29
CA PHE A 204 43.95 -15.68 9.04
C PHE A 204 43.25 -14.70 8.10
N TYR A 205 43.89 -14.35 6.99
CA TYR A 205 43.27 -13.54 5.95
C TYR A 205 41.96 -14.15 5.40
N ARG A 206 41.93 -15.48 5.23
CA ARG A 206 40.71 -16.20 4.83
C ARG A 206 39.67 -16.30 5.95
N LEU A 207 40.11 -16.46 7.19
CA LEU A 207 39.20 -16.44 8.33
C LEU A 207 38.52 -15.07 8.46
N ILE A 208 39.24 -13.98 8.21
CA ILE A 208 38.67 -12.62 8.15
C ILE A 208 37.61 -12.55 7.04
N ALA A 209 37.89 -13.07 5.84
CA ALA A 209 36.91 -13.10 4.75
C ALA A 209 35.62 -13.85 5.14
N LEU A 210 35.77 -15.02 5.78
CA LEU A 210 34.63 -15.82 6.25
C LEU A 210 33.84 -15.08 7.34
N LEU A 211 34.52 -14.47 8.32
CA LEU A 211 33.88 -13.69 9.37
C LEU A 211 33.11 -12.50 8.80
N ILE A 212 33.69 -11.76 7.86
CA ILE A 212 33.01 -10.67 7.16
C ILE A 212 31.78 -11.20 6.42
N GLY A 213 31.92 -12.30 5.66
CA GLY A 213 30.78 -12.92 4.97
C GLY A 213 29.65 -13.30 5.92
N ILE A 214 29.96 -13.96 7.04
CA ILE A 214 28.97 -14.35 8.07
C ILE A 214 28.31 -13.11 8.68
N VAL A 215 29.08 -12.12 9.14
CA VAL A 215 28.56 -10.91 9.77
C VAL A 215 27.67 -10.14 8.80
N THR A 216 28.09 -9.99 7.54
CA THR A 216 27.29 -9.34 6.50
C THR A 216 26.00 -10.10 6.21
N PHE A 217 26.04 -11.43 6.15
CA PHE A 217 24.84 -12.24 5.95
C PHE A 217 23.86 -12.13 7.12
N VAL A 218 24.33 -12.29 8.35
CA VAL A 218 23.51 -12.17 9.56
C VAL A 218 22.90 -10.78 9.66
N TYR A 219 23.68 -9.72 9.40
CA TYR A 219 23.17 -8.36 9.37
C TYR A 219 22.10 -8.18 8.29
N GLY A 220 22.37 -8.60 7.05
CA GLY A 220 21.43 -8.47 5.94
C GLY A 220 20.13 -9.22 6.19
N ALA A 221 20.19 -10.46 6.67
CA ALA A 221 19.02 -11.25 7.02
C ALA A 221 18.19 -10.61 8.13
N ASN A 222 18.82 -10.18 9.23
CA ASN A 222 18.12 -9.51 10.34
C ASN A 222 17.49 -8.19 9.90
N TYR A 223 18.18 -7.41 9.07
CA TYR A 223 17.67 -6.17 8.50
C TYR A 223 16.44 -6.43 7.62
N SER A 224 16.50 -7.40 6.71
CA SER A 224 15.37 -7.79 5.86
C SER A 224 14.17 -8.27 6.65
N ILE A 225 14.38 -9.17 7.62
CA ILE A 225 13.31 -9.73 8.46
C ILE A 225 12.58 -8.62 9.21
N LYS A 226 13.33 -7.67 9.79
CA LYS A 226 12.76 -6.58 10.57
C LYS A 226 12.07 -5.53 9.70
N GLU A 227 12.75 -5.04 8.67
CA GLU A 227 12.27 -3.87 7.93
C GLU A 227 11.19 -4.21 6.89
N LEU A 228 11.15 -5.45 6.39
CA LEU A 228 10.08 -5.95 5.51
C LEU A 228 8.98 -6.67 6.28
N ASP A 229 9.08 -6.75 7.62
CA ASP A 229 8.13 -7.43 8.50
C ASP A 229 7.81 -8.88 8.02
N LEU A 230 8.84 -9.61 7.59
CA LEU A 230 8.68 -10.93 6.95
C LEU A 230 8.00 -11.96 7.85
N LYS A 231 8.02 -11.74 9.17
CA LYS A 231 7.26 -12.55 10.12
C LYS A 231 5.75 -12.39 9.91
N LYS A 232 5.26 -11.15 9.75
CA LYS A 232 3.85 -10.90 9.42
C LYS A 232 3.50 -11.43 8.04
N VAL A 233 4.39 -11.30 7.06
CA VAL A 233 4.22 -11.94 5.73
C VAL A 233 4.04 -13.45 5.86
N TYR A 234 4.88 -14.11 6.64
CA TYR A 234 4.74 -15.54 6.89
C TYR A 234 3.42 -15.88 7.58
N GLN A 235 3.07 -15.15 8.64
CA GLN A 235 1.82 -15.37 9.39
C GLN A 235 0.59 -15.15 8.51
N ALA A 236 0.57 -14.11 7.68
CA ALA A 236 -0.54 -13.79 6.79
C ALA A 236 -0.85 -14.88 5.75
N TYR A 237 0.00 -15.90 5.58
CA TYR A 237 -0.18 -16.97 4.58
C TYR A 237 -0.19 -18.38 5.17
N TYR A 238 0.67 -18.63 6.16
CA TYR A 238 0.85 -19.98 6.71
C TYR A 238 0.14 -20.20 8.04
N SER A 239 -0.41 -19.14 8.66
CA SER A 239 -1.31 -19.34 9.79
C SER A 239 -2.72 -19.69 9.30
N ASP A 240 -3.48 -20.40 10.13
CA ASP A 240 -4.93 -20.49 9.98
C ASP A 240 -5.54 -19.94 11.27
N SER A 241 -5.97 -18.69 11.21
CA SER A 241 -6.62 -18.01 12.32
C SER A 241 -8.10 -18.33 12.32
N SER A 242 -8.56 -18.90 13.43
CA SER A 242 -9.98 -19.09 13.70
C SER A 242 -10.67 -17.79 14.12
N TYR A 243 -9.95 -16.68 14.31
CA TYR A 243 -10.49 -15.47 14.92
C TYR A 243 -11.72 -14.91 14.19
N ILE A 244 -11.72 -14.88 12.86
CA ILE A 244 -12.91 -14.48 12.09
C ILE A 244 -14.05 -15.49 12.34
N LYS A 245 -13.78 -16.79 12.21
CA LYS A 245 -14.77 -17.85 12.43
C LYS A 245 -15.41 -17.79 13.82
N ASP A 246 -14.60 -17.56 14.85
CA ASP A 246 -15.02 -17.60 16.25
C ASP A 246 -15.83 -16.35 16.65
N ASN A 247 -15.67 -15.24 15.92
CA ASN A 247 -16.33 -13.97 16.22
C ASN A 247 -17.40 -13.55 15.21
N TYR A 248 -17.49 -14.20 14.06
CA TYR A 248 -18.44 -13.88 12.99
C TYR A 248 -19.86 -14.30 13.35
N VAL A 249 -20.78 -13.35 13.30
CA VAL A 249 -22.22 -13.56 13.46
C VAL A 249 -22.86 -13.48 12.08
N ASP A 250 -23.34 -14.62 11.57
CA ASP A 250 -23.91 -14.73 10.23
C ASP A 250 -25.22 -13.93 10.11
N PRO A 251 -25.28 -12.87 9.26
CA PRO A 251 -26.49 -12.09 9.08
C PRO A 251 -27.67 -12.90 8.54
N LYS A 252 -27.42 -14.01 7.83
CA LYS A 252 -28.49 -14.89 7.30
C LYS A 252 -29.20 -15.69 8.40
N LYS A 253 -28.55 -15.85 9.56
CA LYS A 253 -29.05 -16.65 10.70
C LYS A 253 -29.50 -15.79 11.88
N THR A 254 -29.26 -14.49 11.81
CA THR A 254 -29.61 -13.53 12.86
C THR A 254 -31.05 -13.07 12.67
N ASP A 255 -31.82 -13.03 13.77
CA ASP A 255 -33.19 -12.51 13.76
C ASP A 255 -33.14 -10.97 13.71
N LEU A 256 -33.61 -10.41 12.59
CA LEU A 256 -33.66 -8.98 12.33
C LEU A 256 -35.13 -8.55 12.23
N LYS A 257 -35.56 -7.65 13.11
CA LYS A 257 -36.94 -7.15 13.12
C LYS A 257 -36.96 -5.69 12.71
N PHE A 258 -37.46 -5.44 11.51
CA PHE A 258 -37.68 -4.08 11.01
C PHE A 258 -38.92 -3.46 11.68
N PRO A 259 -38.91 -2.13 11.88
CA PRO A 259 -40.09 -1.42 12.35
C PRO A 259 -41.23 -1.53 11.31
N THR A 260 -42.48 -1.46 11.78
CA THR A 260 -43.67 -1.52 10.92
C THR A 260 -43.60 -0.47 9.80
N GLN A 261 -43.18 0.74 10.13
CA GLN A 261 -42.84 1.77 9.15
C GLN A 261 -41.32 1.75 8.95
N LYS A 262 -40.90 1.21 7.81
CA LYS A 262 -39.49 1.17 7.41
C LYS A 262 -38.97 2.58 7.15
N ARG A 263 -37.79 2.90 7.71
CA ARG A 263 -37.10 4.18 7.51
C ARG A 263 -36.27 4.16 6.24
N ASN A 264 -36.16 5.29 5.55
CA ASN A 264 -35.19 5.44 4.46
C ASN A 264 -33.78 5.55 5.03
N LEU A 265 -32.78 5.15 4.25
CA LEU A 265 -31.37 5.33 4.56
C LEU A 265 -30.75 6.30 3.56
N VAL A 266 -30.03 7.29 4.08
CA VAL A 266 -29.10 8.12 3.31
C VAL A 266 -27.72 7.97 3.93
N HIS A 267 -26.78 7.32 3.24
CA HIS A 267 -25.43 7.06 3.77
C HIS A 267 -24.35 7.66 2.87
N PHE A 268 -23.61 8.63 3.41
CA PHE A 268 -22.51 9.28 2.72
C PHE A 268 -21.18 8.75 3.26
N TYR A 269 -20.45 8.05 2.39
CA TYR A 269 -19.02 7.84 2.55
C TYR A 269 -18.31 9.14 2.18
N LEU A 270 -17.57 9.69 3.14
CA LEU A 270 -16.89 10.96 2.99
C LEU A 270 -15.39 10.71 2.78
N GLU A 271 -14.91 10.89 1.55
CA GLU A 271 -13.54 10.55 1.15
C GLU A 271 -12.50 11.25 2.04
N SER A 272 -11.70 10.47 2.75
CA SER A 272 -10.63 10.94 3.62
C SER A 272 -11.06 11.89 4.74
N TYR A 273 -12.35 11.95 5.12
CA TYR A 273 -12.81 12.82 6.21
C TYR A 273 -12.34 12.31 7.58
N GLU A 274 -11.58 13.14 8.27
CA GLU A 274 -10.97 12.82 9.57
C GLU A 274 -11.22 13.88 10.62
N ASN A 275 -11.31 13.44 11.88
CA ASN A 275 -11.32 14.34 13.02
C ASN A 275 -10.01 15.15 13.15
N SER A 276 -8.93 14.71 12.50
CA SER A 276 -7.66 15.43 12.36
C SER A 276 -7.84 16.88 11.84
N PHE A 277 -8.88 17.14 11.05
CA PHE A 277 -9.17 18.44 10.47
C PHE A 277 -9.95 19.39 11.39
N PHE A 278 -10.47 18.90 12.53
CA PHE A 278 -10.92 19.79 13.60
C PHE A 278 -9.73 20.46 14.29
N ASP A 279 -9.97 21.55 15.01
CA ASP A 279 -8.95 22.14 15.87
C ASP A 279 -8.63 21.24 17.09
N LYS A 280 -7.56 21.59 17.81
CA LYS A 280 -7.09 20.83 18.96
C LYS A 280 -8.05 20.84 20.15
N GLU A 281 -8.83 21.91 20.33
CA GLU A 281 -9.80 22.02 21.43
C GLU A 281 -10.92 20.99 21.26
N ASN A 282 -11.22 20.64 20.01
CA ASN A 282 -12.24 19.67 19.63
C ASN A 282 -11.69 18.25 19.37
N GLY A 283 -10.43 17.96 19.73
CA GLY A 283 -9.81 16.63 19.57
C GLY A 283 -9.10 16.39 18.24
N GLY A 284 -9.07 17.39 17.36
CA GLY A 284 -8.35 17.37 16.10
C GLY A 284 -6.90 17.85 16.24
N TYR A 285 -6.32 18.25 15.10
CA TYR A 285 -5.02 18.90 15.02
C TYR A 285 -5.09 20.23 14.27
N GLY A 286 -5.96 20.29 13.24
CA GLY A 286 -6.26 21.46 12.43
C GLY A 286 -5.15 21.83 11.47
N TYR A 287 -5.32 22.96 10.79
CA TYR A 287 -4.29 23.59 9.97
C TYR A 287 -3.88 24.92 10.58
N GLU A 288 -2.63 25.04 11.02
CA GLU A 288 -2.12 26.26 11.68
C GLU A 288 -2.99 26.70 12.89
N GLY A 289 -3.63 25.74 13.57
CA GLY A 289 -4.53 25.99 14.70
C GLY A 289 -5.98 26.32 14.32
N HIS A 290 -6.31 26.33 13.03
CA HIS A 290 -7.67 26.54 12.54
C HIS A 290 -8.44 25.23 12.35
N ASN A 291 -9.72 25.27 12.69
CA ASN A 291 -10.70 24.24 12.39
C ASN A 291 -11.10 24.31 10.91
N LEU A 292 -10.96 23.19 10.19
CA LEU A 292 -11.32 23.10 8.77
C LEU A 292 -12.70 22.49 8.54
N MET A 293 -13.41 22.06 9.58
CA MET A 293 -14.76 21.49 9.49
C MET A 293 -15.78 22.19 10.42
N PRO A 294 -15.84 23.54 10.48
CA PRO A 294 -16.68 24.22 11.46
C PRO A 294 -18.18 23.97 11.28
N GLU A 295 -18.70 23.90 10.06
CA GLU A 295 -20.13 23.65 9.83
C GLU A 295 -20.52 22.20 10.14
N LEU A 296 -19.64 21.23 9.83
CA LEU A 296 -19.86 19.84 10.25
C LEU A 296 -19.80 19.69 11.77
N MET A 297 -18.93 20.44 12.45
CA MET A 297 -18.87 20.48 13.91
C MET A 297 -20.20 20.96 14.51
N GLU A 298 -20.79 22.03 13.95
CA GLU A 298 -22.09 22.53 14.39
C GLU A 298 -23.22 21.53 14.08
N LEU A 299 -23.23 20.93 12.90
CA LEU A 299 -24.21 19.91 12.53
C LEU A 299 -24.14 18.69 13.46
N SER A 300 -22.95 18.32 13.93
CA SER A 300 -22.75 17.15 14.79
C SER A 300 -23.47 17.26 16.14
N LYS A 301 -23.79 18.47 16.59
CA LYS A 301 -24.57 18.72 17.81
C LYS A 301 -26.04 18.27 17.70
N GLU A 302 -26.52 18.00 16.49
CA GLU A 302 -27.89 17.56 16.21
C GLU A 302 -28.03 16.03 16.12
N GLY A 303 -26.93 15.29 16.26
CA GLY A 303 -26.90 13.85 16.05
C GLY A 303 -26.07 13.09 17.07
N ILE A 304 -25.81 11.83 16.74
CA ILE A 304 -25.00 10.90 17.53
C ILE A 304 -23.70 10.67 16.78
N HIS A 305 -22.57 10.85 17.47
CA HIS A 305 -21.25 10.49 16.96
C HIS A 305 -20.52 9.70 18.04
N PHE A 306 -19.80 8.65 17.64
CA PHE A 306 -19.05 7.79 18.55
C PHE A 306 -17.58 8.22 18.59
N SER A 307 -16.99 8.24 19.77
CA SER A 307 -15.61 8.68 19.99
C SER A 307 -14.89 7.78 20.98
N GLN A 308 -13.60 7.54 20.73
CA GLN A 308 -12.68 6.92 21.66
C GLN A 308 -12.23 7.86 22.79
N ASN A 309 -12.55 9.15 22.70
CA ASN A 309 -12.17 10.19 23.65
C ASN A 309 -13.42 10.94 24.15
N GLU A 310 -13.22 11.95 25.00
CA GLU A 310 -14.28 12.88 25.44
C GLU A 310 -14.67 13.94 24.38
N THR A 311 -13.78 14.19 23.41
CA THR A 311 -13.99 15.13 22.29
C THR A 311 -14.26 14.36 20.99
N PHE A 312 -14.24 15.01 19.82
CA PHE A 312 -14.42 14.31 18.55
C PHE A 312 -13.36 13.22 18.36
N GLY A 313 -13.81 12.13 17.78
CA GLY A 313 -13.04 10.91 17.60
C GLY A 313 -13.76 9.97 16.66
N GLY A 314 -13.22 8.77 16.50
CA GLY A 314 -13.61 7.85 15.46
C GLY A 314 -13.03 6.44 15.65
N PRO A 315 -13.33 5.55 14.70
CA PRO A 315 -12.90 4.17 14.76
C PRO A 315 -11.38 4.03 14.65
N ASN A 316 -10.85 2.93 15.16
CA ASN A 316 -9.54 2.43 14.78
C ASN A 316 -9.64 1.86 13.36
N GLN A 317 -8.82 2.36 12.43
CA GLN A 317 -8.65 1.64 11.16
C GLN A 317 -8.07 0.27 11.43
N THR A 318 -8.79 -0.76 10.98
CA THR A 318 -8.35 -2.13 11.15
C THR A 318 -7.84 -2.69 9.83
N TYR A 319 -7.16 -3.83 9.90
CA TYR A 319 -6.68 -4.52 8.73
C TYR A 319 -7.82 -4.74 7.71
N GLY A 320 -7.57 -4.38 6.44
CA GLY A 320 -8.57 -4.50 5.38
C GLY A 320 -9.70 -3.47 5.48
N SER A 321 -9.47 -2.31 6.09
CA SER A 321 -10.44 -1.19 6.18
C SER A 321 -9.84 0.19 5.83
N SER A 322 -8.64 0.26 5.23
CA SER A 322 -7.82 1.49 5.18
C SER A 322 -7.77 2.20 3.82
N TRP A 323 -8.67 1.87 2.89
CA TRP A 323 -8.88 2.56 1.61
C TRP A 323 -10.36 2.42 1.22
N SER A 324 -10.86 3.23 0.29
CA SER A 324 -12.30 3.45 0.06
C SER A 324 -13.09 2.15 -0.12
N VAL A 325 -12.68 1.29 -1.07
CA VAL A 325 -13.34 -0.01 -1.30
C VAL A 325 -13.30 -0.91 -0.08
N ALA A 326 -12.15 -1.02 0.59
CA ALA A 326 -12.03 -1.81 1.81
C ALA A 326 -12.95 -1.30 2.91
N SER A 327 -13.04 0.02 3.06
CA SER A 327 -13.89 0.65 4.06
C SER A 327 -15.36 0.39 3.78
N MET A 328 -15.83 0.59 2.55
CA MET A 328 -17.21 0.30 2.16
C MET A 328 -17.57 -1.16 2.39
N VAL A 329 -16.70 -2.10 2.01
CA VAL A 329 -16.89 -3.54 2.28
C VAL A 329 -16.97 -3.78 3.79
N ASN A 330 -16.08 -3.19 4.57
CA ASN A 330 -16.00 -3.37 6.02
C ASN A 330 -17.27 -2.85 6.72
N MET A 331 -17.68 -1.63 6.41
CA MET A 331 -18.88 -1.00 6.96
C MET A 331 -20.18 -1.65 6.46
N SER A 332 -20.18 -2.23 5.26
CA SER A 332 -21.38 -2.86 4.68
C SER A 332 -21.57 -4.32 5.08
N THR A 333 -20.51 -5.05 5.41
CA THR A 333 -20.55 -6.52 5.64
C THR A 333 -20.07 -6.94 7.03
N GLY A 334 -19.39 -6.05 7.74
CA GLY A 334 -18.69 -6.38 8.99
C GLY A 334 -17.48 -7.28 8.78
N LEU A 335 -16.88 -7.34 7.58
CA LEU A 335 -15.71 -8.19 7.27
C LEU A 335 -14.53 -7.35 6.75
N PRO A 336 -13.27 -7.70 7.07
CA PRO A 336 -12.11 -7.06 6.44
C PRO A 336 -12.05 -7.42 4.96
N LEU A 337 -11.70 -6.48 4.08
CA LEU A 337 -11.39 -6.80 2.69
C LEU A 337 -10.00 -7.44 2.61
N LYS A 338 -9.96 -8.78 2.62
CA LYS A 338 -8.72 -9.54 2.39
C LYS A 338 -8.61 -9.85 0.91
N ILE A 339 -7.63 -9.23 0.25
CA ILE A 339 -7.41 -9.42 -1.19
C ILE A 339 -6.63 -10.73 -1.41
N PRO A 340 -7.14 -11.69 -2.21
CA PRO A 340 -6.38 -12.91 -2.56
C PRO A 340 -5.17 -12.58 -3.45
N MET A 341 -4.21 -13.51 -3.59
CA MET A 341 -2.91 -13.32 -4.26
C MET A 341 -2.95 -12.64 -5.65
N ASP A 342 -4.06 -12.75 -6.39
CA ASP A 342 -4.28 -12.10 -7.68
C ASP A 342 -5.15 -10.82 -7.56
N GLY A 343 -4.78 -9.95 -6.62
CA GLY A 343 -5.64 -8.86 -6.14
C GLY A 343 -6.18 -7.88 -7.16
N ASN A 344 -5.44 -7.61 -8.24
CA ASN A 344 -5.90 -6.76 -9.35
C ASN A 344 -7.01 -7.39 -10.20
N SER A 345 -7.27 -8.68 -10.02
CA SER A 345 -8.25 -9.45 -10.77
C SER A 345 -9.49 -9.76 -9.93
N TYR A 346 -9.46 -9.50 -8.63
CA TYR A 346 -10.57 -9.75 -7.73
C TYR A 346 -11.77 -8.88 -8.11
N GLY A 347 -12.94 -9.48 -8.28
CA GLY A 347 -14.14 -8.81 -8.81
C GLY A 347 -14.22 -8.77 -10.34
N LYS A 348 -13.12 -8.94 -11.11
CA LYS A 348 -13.16 -8.85 -12.59
C LYS A 348 -13.92 -10.00 -13.26
N THR A 349 -14.12 -11.10 -12.56
CA THR A 349 -14.96 -12.24 -12.95
C THR A 349 -16.46 -11.95 -12.77
N GLY A 350 -16.83 -10.81 -12.17
CA GLY A 350 -18.20 -10.44 -11.84
C GLY A 350 -18.69 -10.93 -10.47
N TYR A 351 -17.81 -11.59 -9.70
CA TYR A 351 -18.09 -12.03 -8.32
C TYR A 351 -17.21 -11.26 -7.32
N PHE A 352 -17.84 -10.67 -6.32
CA PHE A 352 -17.18 -9.96 -5.24
C PHE A 352 -17.73 -10.48 -3.90
N LEU A 353 -16.89 -11.15 -3.10
CA LEU A 353 -17.27 -11.76 -1.81
C LEU A 353 -18.62 -12.51 -1.83
N PRO A 354 -18.86 -13.43 -2.78
CA PRO A 354 -20.20 -14.00 -3.04
C PRO A 354 -20.85 -14.72 -1.84
N GLY A 355 -20.07 -15.13 -0.85
CA GLY A 355 -20.60 -15.74 0.38
C GLY A 355 -20.99 -14.77 1.48
N ALA A 356 -20.55 -13.50 1.40
CA ALA A 356 -20.87 -12.46 2.37
C ALA A 356 -22.35 -12.04 2.29
N THR A 357 -22.81 -11.32 3.31
CA THR A 357 -24.11 -10.63 3.28
C THR A 357 -23.86 -9.20 3.70
N ALA A 358 -24.18 -8.28 2.80
CA ALA A 358 -24.05 -6.86 3.05
C ALA A 358 -25.37 -6.25 3.52
N ILE A 359 -25.32 -5.02 4.03
CA ILE A 359 -26.50 -4.22 4.35
C ILE A 359 -27.45 -4.10 3.14
N GLY A 360 -26.89 -3.95 1.93
CA GLY A 360 -27.66 -3.91 0.69
C GLY A 360 -28.51 -5.17 0.46
N ASP A 361 -27.98 -6.35 0.78
CA ASP A 361 -28.73 -7.62 0.66
C ASP A 361 -29.91 -7.69 1.65
N ILE A 362 -29.70 -7.17 2.86
CA ILE A 362 -30.73 -7.12 3.90
C ILE A 362 -31.85 -6.16 3.48
N LEU A 363 -31.49 -4.95 3.05
CA LEU A 363 -32.46 -3.94 2.61
C LEU A 363 -33.20 -4.37 1.34
N GLN A 364 -32.53 -5.01 0.38
CA GLN A 364 -33.17 -5.55 -0.82
C GLN A 364 -34.27 -6.57 -0.47
N LYS A 365 -34.00 -7.49 0.48
CA LYS A 365 -35.01 -8.46 0.96
C LYS A 365 -36.21 -7.78 1.60
N GLU A 366 -35.99 -6.63 2.23
CA GLU A 366 -37.04 -5.80 2.83
C GLU A 366 -37.74 -4.87 1.83
N GLY A 367 -37.43 -4.97 0.53
CA GLY A 367 -38.13 -4.25 -0.54
C GLY A 367 -37.66 -2.82 -0.75
N TYR A 368 -36.45 -2.48 -0.30
CA TYR A 368 -35.86 -1.17 -0.53
C TYR A 368 -35.49 -0.98 -2.00
N GLU A 369 -35.73 0.23 -2.53
CA GLU A 369 -35.11 0.68 -3.78
C GLU A 369 -33.77 1.35 -3.46
N GLN A 370 -32.71 0.92 -4.12
CA GLN A 370 -31.34 1.26 -3.71
C GLN A 370 -30.57 1.90 -4.85
N THR A 371 -29.92 3.03 -4.58
CA THR A 371 -29.01 3.70 -5.51
C THR A 371 -27.68 3.99 -4.81
N ILE A 372 -26.57 3.64 -5.46
CA ILE A 372 -25.21 4.03 -5.07
C ILE A 372 -24.69 5.06 -6.06
N MET A 373 -24.12 6.16 -5.58
CA MET A 373 -23.65 7.27 -6.43
C MET A 373 -22.16 7.57 -6.26
N PHE A 374 -21.47 7.76 -7.38
CA PHE A 374 -20.05 8.13 -7.45
C PHE A 374 -19.81 9.23 -8.47
N GLY A 375 -18.90 10.17 -8.17
CA GLY A 375 -18.36 11.07 -9.19
C GLY A 375 -17.43 10.37 -10.19
N ALA A 376 -16.76 9.30 -9.74
CA ALA A 376 -15.81 8.49 -10.50
C ALA A 376 -16.46 7.28 -11.21
N ASP A 377 -15.66 6.52 -11.95
CA ASP A 377 -16.07 5.25 -12.59
C ASP A 377 -16.10 4.13 -11.54
N ALA A 378 -17.27 3.49 -11.34
CA ALA A 378 -17.46 2.47 -10.32
C ALA A 378 -16.76 1.13 -10.65
N ASN A 379 -16.27 0.93 -11.87
CA ASN A 379 -15.46 -0.26 -12.19
C ASN A 379 -14.10 -0.22 -11.48
N PHE A 380 -13.64 0.98 -11.09
CA PHE A 380 -12.45 1.11 -10.28
C PHE A 380 -12.62 0.39 -8.94
N GLY A 381 -11.63 -0.42 -8.56
CA GLY A 381 -11.66 -1.18 -7.32
C GLY A 381 -12.75 -2.26 -7.23
N GLY A 382 -13.49 -2.54 -8.31
CA GLY A 382 -14.52 -3.58 -8.35
C GLY A 382 -15.86 -3.19 -7.71
N LEU A 383 -16.12 -1.90 -7.48
CA LEU A 383 -17.37 -1.44 -6.84
C LEU A 383 -18.61 -1.78 -7.68
N THR A 384 -18.52 -1.74 -9.02
CA THR A 384 -19.60 -2.23 -9.89
C THR A 384 -19.99 -3.66 -9.53
N SER A 385 -19.02 -4.55 -9.36
CA SER A 385 -19.29 -5.96 -9.00
C SER A 385 -19.84 -6.07 -7.58
N PHE A 386 -19.24 -5.36 -6.62
CA PHE A 386 -19.71 -5.38 -5.23
C PHE A 386 -21.17 -4.97 -5.11
N PHE A 387 -21.55 -3.79 -5.61
CA PHE A 387 -22.92 -3.27 -5.48
C PHE A 387 -23.93 -3.99 -6.39
N THR A 388 -23.48 -4.63 -7.48
CA THR A 388 -24.34 -5.54 -8.27
C THR A 388 -24.59 -6.85 -7.53
N ASN A 389 -23.56 -7.44 -6.91
CA ASN A 389 -23.68 -8.71 -6.19
C ASN A 389 -24.40 -8.59 -4.85
N HIS A 390 -24.31 -7.42 -4.20
CA HIS A 390 -24.82 -7.19 -2.86
C HIS A 390 -25.89 -6.10 -2.83
N GLY A 391 -27.16 -6.47 -2.99
CA GLY A 391 -28.31 -5.56 -2.89
C GLY A 391 -28.87 -5.01 -4.20
N ASP A 392 -28.30 -5.38 -5.36
CA ASP A 392 -28.79 -5.01 -6.71
C ASP A 392 -29.04 -3.50 -6.83
N TYR A 393 -28.03 -2.71 -6.47
CA TYR A 393 -28.14 -1.26 -6.51
C TYR A 393 -28.24 -0.75 -7.96
N ASN A 394 -29.01 0.31 -8.16
CA ASN A 394 -28.78 1.20 -9.29
C ASN A 394 -27.44 1.92 -9.10
N ILE A 395 -26.51 1.73 -10.03
CA ILE A 395 -25.18 2.34 -9.95
C ILE A 395 -25.17 3.62 -10.80
N PHE A 396 -25.11 4.75 -10.13
CA PHE A 396 -25.01 6.06 -10.75
C PHE A 396 -23.57 6.57 -10.62
N ASP A 397 -22.77 6.32 -11.66
CA ASP A 397 -21.37 6.70 -11.71
C ASP A 397 -21.06 7.64 -12.90
N LEU A 398 -19.78 7.86 -13.19
CA LEU A 398 -19.32 8.66 -14.34
C LEU A 398 -19.93 8.21 -15.68
N GLU A 399 -20.01 6.90 -15.91
CA GLU A 399 -20.53 6.35 -17.16
C GLU A 399 -22.05 6.51 -17.24
N TYR A 400 -22.77 6.29 -16.14
CA TYR A 400 -24.20 6.60 -16.07
C TYR A 400 -24.48 8.08 -16.41
N ALA A 401 -23.72 9.00 -15.81
CA ALA A 401 -23.91 10.44 -16.03
C ALA A 401 -23.68 10.86 -17.49
N ARG A 402 -22.67 10.28 -18.15
CA ARG A 402 -22.39 10.48 -19.59
C ARG A 402 -23.46 9.89 -20.48
N ASN A 403 -23.89 8.66 -20.20
CA ASN A 403 -24.89 7.94 -21.00
C ASN A 403 -26.28 8.57 -20.89
N SER A 404 -26.60 9.15 -19.73
CA SER A 404 -27.85 9.86 -19.47
C SER A 404 -27.83 11.32 -19.94
N GLY A 405 -26.70 11.83 -20.45
CA GLY A 405 -26.57 13.20 -20.95
C GLY A 405 -26.55 14.28 -19.86
N LEU A 406 -26.32 13.90 -18.60
CA LEU A 406 -26.18 14.85 -17.48
C LEU A 406 -24.87 15.63 -17.55
N ILE A 407 -23.86 15.03 -18.16
CA ILE A 407 -22.58 15.65 -18.51
C ILE A 407 -22.20 15.29 -19.96
N PRO A 408 -21.33 16.08 -20.63
CA PRO A 408 -20.81 15.73 -21.96
C PRO A 408 -20.14 14.35 -21.98
N LYS A 409 -20.20 13.64 -23.11
CA LYS A 409 -19.68 12.26 -23.25
C LYS A 409 -18.18 12.14 -22.98
N ASP A 410 -17.42 13.19 -23.26
CA ASP A 410 -15.97 13.28 -23.03
C ASP A 410 -15.63 14.02 -21.72
N TYR A 411 -16.62 14.39 -20.91
CA TYR A 411 -16.42 15.14 -19.68
C TYR A 411 -15.65 14.31 -18.65
N LYS A 412 -14.50 14.80 -18.21
CA LYS A 412 -13.77 14.26 -17.07
C LYS A 412 -12.99 15.36 -16.37
N VAL A 413 -13.25 15.55 -15.09
CA VAL A 413 -12.51 16.44 -14.20
C VAL A 413 -11.97 15.59 -13.05
N TRP A 414 -10.65 15.63 -12.90
CA TRP A 414 -9.93 14.86 -11.88
C TRP A 414 -10.28 13.36 -11.90
N TRP A 415 -10.99 12.84 -10.90
CA TRP A 415 -11.37 11.42 -10.77
C TRP A 415 -12.60 11.05 -11.62
N GLY A 416 -13.41 12.03 -12.01
CA GLY A 416 -14.60 11.81 -12.82
C GLY A 416 -15.36 13.11 -13.07
N TYR A 417 -16.29 13.46 -12.20
CA TYR A 417 -16.90 14.80 -12.14
C TYR A 417 -16.95 15.32 -10.70
N GLU A 418 -17.11 16.62 -10.55
CA GLU A 418 -16.99 17.37 -9.29
C GLU A 418 -18.11 17.03 -8.29
N ASP A 419 -17.81 17.05 -6.98
CA ASP A 419 -18.77 16.68 -5.92
C ASP A 419 -20.01 17.56 -5.94
N LYS A 420 -19.88 18.83 -6.31
CA LYS A 420 -21.02 19.75 -6.44
C LYS A 420 -22.09 19.26 -7.42
N LYS A 421 -21.68 18.61 -8.52
CA LYS A 421 -22.62 17.98 -9.46
C LYS A 421 -23.16 16.68 -8.88
N LEU A 422 -22.32 15.88 -8.23
CA LEU A 422 -22.76 14.67 -7.52
C LEU A 422 -23.88 15.00 -6.53
N TYR A 423 -23.72 16.05 -5.72
CA TYR A 423 -24.71 16.49 -4.75
C TYR A 423 -25.99 16.99 -5.42
N GLN A 424 -25.90 17.69 -6.56
CA GLN A 424 -27.09 18.06 -7.31
C GLN A 424 -27.84 16.83 -7.83
N TYR A 425 -27.14 15.87 -8.42
CA TYR A 425 -27.75 14.63 -8.91
C TYR A 425 -28.31 13.77 -7.76
N ALA A 426 -27.68 13.78 -6.59
CA ALA A 426 -28.20 13.10 -5.40
C ALA A 426 -29.53 13.70 -4.92
N LYS A 427 -29.70 15.03 -5.00
CA LYS A 427 -30.99 15.70 -4.70
C LYS A 427 -32.09 15.21 -5.65
N ASP A 428 -31.78 15.15 -6.94
CA ASP A 428 -32.73 14.71 -7.98
C ASP A 428 -33.09 13.22 -7.78
N GLU A 429 -32.09 12.37 -7.52
CA GLU A 429 -32.29 10.94 -7.31
C GLU A 429 -33.05 10.62 -6.01
N MET A 430 -32.76 11.30 -4.89
CA MET A 430 -33.54 11.15 -3.65
C MET A 430 -35.01 11.55 -3.86
N THR A 431 -35.26 12.59 -4.66
CA THR A 431 -36.62 13.01 -5.02
C THR A 431 -37.33 11.92 -5.80
N ARG A 432 -36.67 11.37 -6.83
CA ARG A 432 -37.19 10.24 -7.63
C ARG A 432 -37.48 9.01 -6.76
N LEU A 433 -36.55 8.63 -5.88
CA LEU A 433 -36.68 7.49 -4.97
C LEU A 433 -37.89 7.67 -4.05
N TYR A 434 -38.08 8.86 -3.48
CA TYR A 434 -39.23 9.18 -2.65
C TYR A 434 -40.57 9.06 -3.41
N GLU A 435 -40.62 9.54 -4.64
CA GLU A 435 -41.83 9.47 -5.49
C GLU A 435 -42.26 8.03 -5.84
N THR A 436 -41.38 7.04 -5.70
CA THR A 436 -41.75 5.62 -5.89
C THR A 436 -42.68 5.08 -4.79
N GLY A 437 -42.73 5.75 -3.63
CA GLY A 437 -43.49 5.30 -2.46
C GLY A 437 -42.91 4.08 -1.74
N LYS A 438 -41.75 3.56 -2.17
CA LYS A 438 -41.03 2.48 -1.49
C LYS A 438 -40.05 3.06 -0.46
N PRO A 439 -39.68 2.30 0.58
CA PRO A 439 -38.51 2.66 1.37
C PRO A 439 -37.27 2.66 0.46
N PHE A 440 -36.36 3.62 0.66
CA PHE A 440 -35.17 3.74 -0.19
C PHE A 440 -33.86 3.76 0.59
N ASN A 441 -32.80 3.35 -0.09
CA ASN A 441 -31.42 3.49 0.34
C ASN A 441 -30.64 4.29 -0.71
N LEU A 442 -30.26 5.52 -0.39
CA LEU A 442 -29.33 6.29 -1.20
C LEU A 442 -27.97 6.28 -0.50
N THR A 443 -27.00 5.63 -1.11
CA THR A 443 -25.62 5.63 -0.67
C THR A 443 -24.79 6.46 -1.66
N MET A 444 -23.78 7.21 -1.21
CA MET A 444 -22.85 7.86 -2.13
C MET A 444 -21.45 8.00 -1.53
N GLU A 445 -20.48 8.23 -2.40
CA GLU A 445 -19.13 8.65 -2.03
C GLU A 445 -18.76 9.93 -2.79
N ASN A 446 -18.32 10.95 -2.06
CA ASN A 446 -17.72 12.16 -2.62
C ASN A 446 -16.20 11.95 -2.82
N ALA A 447 -15.54 12.71 -3.69
CA ALA A 447 -14.15 12.44 -4.09
C ALA A 447 -13.23 13.67 -4.17
N ASP A 448 -13.74 14.90 -4.02
CA ASP A 448 -12.90 16.10 -4.15
C ASP A 448 -11.82 16.19 -3.06
N THR A 449 -12.00 15.51 -1.92
CA THR A 449 -11.02 15.40 -0.83
C THR A 449 -9.96 14.31 -1.04
N HIS A 450 -9.98 13.59 -2.17
CA HIS A 450 -9.05 12.51 -2.46
C HIS A 450 -7.60 13.04 -2.64
N PHE A 451 -6.63 12.30 -2.11
CA PHE A 451 -5.21 12.64 -2.21
C PHE A 451 -4.65 12.54 -3.66
N PRO A 452 -3.54 13.23 -3.99
CA PRO A 452 -2.86 14.26 -3.21
C PRO A 452 -3.54 15.64 -3.35
N ASN A 453 -3.54 16.42 -2.27
CA ASN A 453 -4.03 17.81 -2.17
C ASN A 453 -5.52 18.08 -2.47
N GLY A 454 -6.30 17.09 -2.93
CA GLY A 454 -7.70 17.27 -3.29
C GLY A 454 -7.94 18.18 -4.51
N TYR A 455 -9.18 18.20 -4.96
CA TYR A 455 -9.68 19.08 -6.01
C TYR A 455 -10.43 20.26 -5.39
N LEU A 456 -10.02 21.48 -5.78
CA LEU A 456 -10.72 22.70 -5.40
C LEU A 456 -11.35 23.32 -6.65
N GLU A 457 -12.68 23.49 -6.63
CA GLU A 457 -13.41 24.05 -7.77
C GLU A 457 -12.90 25.48 -8.09
N PRO A 458 -12.69 25.83 -9.37
CA PRO A 458 -12.22 27.16 -9.75
C PRO A 458 -13.11 28.29 -9.21
N GLY A 459 -12.49 29.30 -8.61
CA GLY A 459 -13.21 30.44 -8.03
C GLY A 459 -13.61 30.26 -6.57
N THR A 460 -13.34 29.10 -5.97
CA THR A 460 -13.51 28.90 -4.53
C THR A 460 -12.53 29.79 -3.73
N PRO A 461 -12.97 30.48 -2.67
CA PRO A 461 -12.07 31.23 -1.80
C PRO A 461 -10.97 30.34 -1.19
N THR A 462 -9.75 30.85 -1.14
CA THR A 462 -8.56 30.15 -0.61
C THR A 462 -7.97 30.91 0.57
N PRO A 463 -8.60 30.84 1.76
CA PRO A 463 -8.09 31.56 2.94
C PRO A 463 -6.74 31.04 3.45
N TYR A 464 -6.37 29.79 3.14
CA TYR A 464 -5.12 29.17 3.57
C TYR A 464 -4.14 28.98 2.39
N GLN A 465 -2.85 28.90 2.70
CA GLN A 465 -1.82 28.59 1.69
C GLN A 465 -1.89 27.12 1.22
N SER A 466 -2.38 26.22 2.07
CA SER A 466 -2.58 24.81 1.73
C SER A 466 -3.84 24.64 0.89
N GLN A 467 -3.70 24.14 -0.34
CA GLN A 467 -4.85 23.74 -1.16
C GLN A 467 -5.71 22.71 -0.43
N TYR A 468 -5.08 21.70 0.18
CA TYR A 468 -5.82 20.64 0.86
C TYR A 468 -6.64 21.16 2.04
N ALA A 469 -6.11 22.14 2.78
CA ALA A 469 -6.87 22.80 3.85
C ALA A 469 -8.12 23.53 3.29
N ASN A 470 -7.97 24.21 2.16
CA ASN A 470 -9.09 24.90 1.50
C ASN A 470 -10.10 23.91 0.92
N VAL A 471 -9.66 22.75 0.40
CA VAL A 471 -10.53 21.69 -0.09
C VAL A 471 -11.42 21.16 1.03
N PHE A 472 -10.87 20.81 2.19
CA PHE A 472 -11.69 20.36 3.32
C PHE A 472 -12.63 21.45 3.82
N LEU A 473 -12.16 22.70 3.93
CA LEU A 473 -13.00 23.82 4.36
C LEU A 473 -14.22 24.03 3.45
N GLN A 474 -14.05 23.88 2.13
CA GLN A 474 -15.15 23.99 1.17
C GLN A 474 -16.01 22.73 1.14
N SER A 475 -15.40 21.55 1.03
CA SER A 475 -16.11 20.28 0.86
C SER A 475 -17.06 20.01 2.04
N GLN A 476 -16.62 20.25 3.28
CA GLN A 476 -17.46 20.04 4.46
C GLN A 476 -18.69 20.96 4.47
N LYS A 477 -18.56 22.17 3.92
CA LYS A 477 -19.67 23.12 3.80
C LYS A 477 -20.69 22.62 2.78
N ASP A 478 -20.24 22.07 1.66
CA ASP A 478 -21.11 21.53 0.62
C ASP A 478 -21.85 20.27 1.10
N VAL A 479 -21.18 19.40 1.89
CA VAL A 479 -21.82 18.27 2.58
C VAL A 479 -22.92 18.76 3.53
N VAL A 480 -22.63 19.77 4.36
CA VAL A 480 -23.62 20.33 5.28
C VAL A 480 -24.79 20.94 4.50
N GLU A 481 -24.55 21.64 3.38
CA GLU A 481 -25.61 22.19 2.54
C GLU A 481 -26.54 21.08 2.00
N LEU A 482 -25.97 19.97 1.54
CA LEU A 482 -26.75 18.81 1.10
C LEU A 482 -27.60 18.24 2.24
N VAL A 483 -27.03 18.06 3.43
CA VAL A 483 -27.78 17.59 4.60
C VAL A 483 -28.89 18.56 4.99
N ARG A 484 -28.62 19.88 5.01
CA ARG A 484 -29.65 20.90 5.27
C ARG A 484 -30.73 20.94 4.20
N TRP A 485 -30.41 20.57 2.97
CA TRP A 485 -31.42 20.38 1.93
C TRP A 485 -32.28 19.14 2.22
N ILE A 486 -31.67 18.00 2.60
CA ILE A 486 -32.39 16.76 2.98
C ILE A 486 -33.36 17.05 4.12
N GLN A 487 -32.91 17.75 5.16
CA GLN A 487 -33.73 18.09 6.34
C GLN A 487 -35.00 18.91 6.02
N LYS A 488 -35.06 19.55 4.85
CA LYS A 488 -36.23 20.31 4.37
C LYS A 488 -37.20 19.48 3.54
N GLN A 489 -36.85 18.24 3.20
CA GLN A 489 -37.67 17.40 2.33
C GLN A 489 -38.78 16.68 3.11
N PRO A 490 -39.92 16.37 2.47
CA PRO A 490 -41.04 15.68 3.13
C PRO A 490 -40.67 14.28 3.64
N PHE A 491 -39.63 13.66 3.08
CA PHE A 491 -39.16 12.35 3.54
C PHE A 491 -38.27 12.39 4.79
N TYR A 492 -37.78 13.56 5.21
CA TYR A 492 -36.76 13.66 6.27
C TYR A 492 -37.18 13.00 7.59
N GLU A 493 -38.42 13.19 8.02
CA GLU A 493 -38.93 12.65 9.30
C GLU A 493 -38.72 11.13 9.41
N ASN A 494 -38.85 10.42 8.29
CA ASN A 494 -38.67 8.97 8.18
C ASN A 494 -37.34 8.57 7.51
N THR A 495 -36.32 9.42 7.56
CA THR A 495 -34.99 9.14 6.98
C THR A 495 -33.90 9.20 8.04
N THR A 496 -33.13 8.13 8.15
CA THR A 496 -31.87 8.10 8.91
C THR A 496 -30.73 8.54 7.99
N ILE A 497 -29.93 9.52 8.41
CA ILE A 497 -28.76 10.01 7.65
C ILE A 497 -27.49 9.59 8.37
N VAL A 498 -26.57 8.97 7.66
CA VAL A 498 -25.29 8.50 8.17
C VAL A 498 -24.16 9.15 7.37
N LEU A 499 -23.24 9.82 8.05
CA LEU A 499 -22.02 10.37 7.48
C LEU A 499 -20.83 9.64 8.09
N THR A 500 -19.99 9.03 7.27
CA THR A 500 -18.79 8.32 7.73
C THR A 500 -17.61 8.66 6.86
N GLY A 501 -16.52 9.13 7.47
CA GLY A 501 -15.23 9.15 6.79
C GLY A 501 -14.81 7.72 6.45
N ASP A 502 -14.51 7.48 5.18
CA ASP A 502 -14.19 6.14 4.69
C ASP A 502 -12.82 5.68 5.21
N HIS A 503 -11.78 6.50 5.11
CA HIS A 503 -10.45 6.20 5.61
C HIS A 503 -9.66 7.44 6.04
N LEU A 504 -8.51 7.22 6.68
CA LEU A 504 -7.54 8.29 6.93
C LEU A 504 -6.92 8.73 5.59
N SER A 505 -6.79 10.04 5.40
CA SER A 505 -6.08 10.65 4.29
C SER A 505 -4.67 10.11 4.15
N MET A 506 -4.30 9.81 2.90
CA MET A 506 -2.99 9.30 2.54
C MET A 506 -1.98 10.41 2.20
N ASP A 507 -2.35 11.69 2.37
CA ASP A 507 -1.50 12.84 2.02
C ASP A 507 -0.37 13.08 3.04
N LYS A 508 0.73 12.35 2.89
CA LYS A 508 1.88 12.40 3.82
C LYS A 508 2.49 13.79 3.96
N ASP A 509 2.47 14.60 2.91
CA ASP A 509 3.09 15.92 2.91
C ASP A 509 2.31 16.91 3.76
N TYR A 510 0.97 16.81 3.75
CA TYR A 510 0.10 17.60 4.62
C TYR A 510 0.34 17.28 6.11
N PHE A 511 0.48 15.99 6.46
CA PHE A 511 0.61 15.54 7.85
C PHE A 511 2.05 15.50 8.39
N LYS A 512 3.06 15.94 7.62
CA LYS A 512 4.48 15.78 7.98
C LYS A 512 4.88 16.40 9.33
N ASP A 513 4.19 17.47 9.74
CA ASP A 513 4.47 18.25 10.96
C ASP A 513 3.48 17.92 12.10
N PHE A 514 2.65 16.88 11.93
CA PHE A 514 1.79 16.39 13.00
C PHE A 514 2.61 15.66 14.05
N ASP A 515 2.20 15.77 15.32
CA ASP A 515 2.78 14.97 16.39
C ASP A 515 2.60 13.47 16.06
N PRO A 516 3.68 12.67 15.96
CA PRO A 516 3.58 11.23 15.74
C PRO A 516 2.76 10.48 16.81
N GLY A 517 2.57 11.08 17.99
CA GLY A 517 1.73 10.55 19.06
C GLY A 517 0.23 10.86 18.91
N TYR A 518 -0.17 11.71 17.98
CA TYR A 518 -1.59 12.01 17.72
C TYR A 518 -2.27 10.84 17.01
N ARG A 519 -3.35 10.31 17.62
CA ARG A 519 -4.18 9.26 17.01
C ARG A 519 -5.21 9.89 16.07
N ARG A 520 -4.93 9.77 14.78
CA ARG A 520 -5.88 10.11 13.70
C ARG A 520 -7.07 9.14 13.70
N SER A 521 -8.25 9.62 13.34
CA SER A 521 -9.49 8.83 13.25
C SER A 521 -10.44 9.45 12.23
N THR A 522 -11.28 8.62 11.59
CA THR A 522 -12.26 9.11 10.60
C THR A 522 -13.47 9.74 11.27
N PHE A 523 -14.08 10.71 10.59
CA PHE A 523 -15.29 11.39 11.06
C PHE A 523 -16.49 10.43 11.06
N ASN A 524 -17.45 10.66 11.97
CA ASN A 524 -18.73 9.93 11.95
C ASN A 524 -19.87 10.77 12.53
N LEU A 525 -21.06 10.64 11.96
CA LEU A 525 -22.27 11.28 12.46
C LEU A 525 -23.51 10.53 11.98
N ILE A 526 -24.44 10.27 12.90
CA ILE A 526 -25.77 9.73 12.62
C ILE A 526 -26.81 10.78 13.01
N LEU A 527 -27.60 11.23 12.03
CA LEU A 527 -28.70 12.16 12.22
C LEU A 527 -30.03 11.43 12.05
N ASN A 528 -31.01 11.83 12.87
CA ASN A 528 -32.36 11.27 12.84
C ASN A 528 -32.42 9.73 12.89
N GLY A 529 -31.45 9.10 13.59
CA GLY A 529 -31.48 7.66 13.85
C GLY A 529 -32.60 7.30 14.83
N ASP A 530 -33.16 6.11 14.73
CA ASP A 530 -34.29 5.60 15.53
C ASP A 530 -33.87 4.49 16.49
N PHE A 531 -32.90 4.77 17.35
CA PHE A 531 -32.44 3.82 18.35
C PHE A 531 -33.50 3.61 19.45
N SER A 532 -33.68 2.37 19.91
CA SER A 532 -34.66 2.03 20.94
C SER A 532 -34.40 2.70 22.30
N ASN A 533 -33.15 3.05 22.63
CA ASN A 533 -32.75 3.65 23.91
C ASN A 533 -31.76 4.83 23.74
N LYS A 534 -32.15 5.85 22.95
CA LYS A 534 -31.26 6.99 22.61
C LYS A 534 -30.55 7.64 23.81
N GLU A 535 -31.26 7.82 24.93
CA GLU A 535 -30.74 8.51 26.12
C GLU A 535 -29.63 7.73 26.85
N MET A 536 -29.53 6.42 26.60
CA MET A 536 -28.55 5.53 27.27
C MET A 536 -27.33 5.24 26.40
N ILE A 537 -27.26 5.80 25.18
CA ILE A 537 -26.17 5.53 24.25
C ILE A 537 -24.87 6.16 24.77
N GLN A 538 -23.88 5.31 25.06
CA GLN A 538 -22.54 5.77 25.37
C GLN A 538 -21.81 6.15 24.08
N MET A 539 -21.70 7.46 23.83
CA MET A 539 -21.03 8.03 22.66
C MET A 539 -19.50 8.13 22.84
N ASN A 540 -19.03 8.47 24.03
CA ASN A 540 -17.61 8.76 24.30
C ASN A 540 -16.89 7.57 24.95
N ASN A 541 -15.56 7.58 24.86
CA ASN A 541 -14.66 6.55 25.40
C ASN A 541 -14.99 5.13 24.90
N ARG A 542 -15.38 5.01 23.63
CA ARG A 542 -15.67 3.76 22.93
C ARG A 542 -14.51 3.40 22.02
N GLU A 543 -13.99 2.19 22.15
CA GLU A 543 -12.99 1.67 21.22
C GLU A 543 -13.68 0.76 20.20
N TYR A 544 -13.57 1.08 18.92
CA TYR A 544 -14.31 0.37 17.87
C TYR A 544 -13.59 0.45 16.53
N ALA A 545 -14.14 -0.21 15.51
CA ALA A 545 -13.61 -0.29 14.15
C ALA A 545 -14.71 -0.04 13.11
N PRO A 546 -14.38 0.21 11.83
CA PRO A 546 -15.39 0.49 10.81
C PRO A 546 -16.43 -0.62 10.62
N PHE A 547 -16.08 -1.88 10.88
CA PHE A 547 -17.01 -3.00 10.78
C PHE A 547 -18.15 -2.93 11.80
N ASP A 548 -18.01 -2.14 12.87
CA ASP A 548 -19.06 -1.91 13.86
C ASP A 548 -20.18 -1.00 13.30
N TYR A 549 -19.92 -0.25 12.22
CA TYR A 549 -20.98 0.51 11.55
C TYR A 549 -22.03 -0.39 10.92
N PHE A 550 -21.71 -1.63 10.52
CA PHE A 550 -22.66 -2.53 9.87
C PHE A 550 -23.95 -2.75 10.70
N PRO A 551 -23.87 -3.29 11.93
CA PRO A 551 -25.05 -3.38 12.79
C PRO A 551 -25.54 -2.02 13.30
N THR A 552 -24.65 -1.04 13.49
CA THR A 552 -25.03 0.28 14.04
C THR A 552 -25.94 1.05 13.08
N VAL A 553 -25.69 1.00 11.77
CA VAL A 553 -26.53 1.66 10.76
C VAL A 553 -27.92 1.03 10.72
N LEU A 554 -28.02 -0.30 10.77
CA LEU A 554 -29.31 -1.00 10.84
C LEU A 554 -30.07 -0.64 12.14
N ALA A 555 -29.39 -0.62 13.28
CA ALA A 555 -29.97 -0.18 14.54
C ALA A 555 -30.45 1.29 14.48
N ALA A 556 -29.69 2.16 13.80
CA ALA A 556 -30.08 3.56 13.56
C ALA A 556 -31.30 3.69 12.63
N MET A 557 -31.65 2.66 11.86
CA MET A 557 -32.89 2.60 11.09
C MET A 557 -34.07 2.04 11.89
N GLY A 558 -33.86 1.72 13.18
CA GLY A 558 -34.88 1.13 14.05
C GLY A 558 -34.97 -0.40 13.96
N VAL A 559 -34.00 -1.06 13.33
CA VAL A 559 -33.97 -2.53 13.24
C VAL A 559 -33.49 -3.11 14.57
N ASP A 560 -34.31 -3.97 15.17
CA ASP A 560 -33.92 -4.77 16.33
C ASP A 560 -33.07 -5.96 15.88
N ILE A 561 -31.83 -6.03 16.39
CA ILE A 561 -30.82 -7.04 16.04
C ILE A 561 -30.61 -7.94 17.24
N ASN A 562 -31.06 -9.19 17.15
CA ASN A 562 -30.88 -10.14 18.25
C ASN A 562 -29.38 -10.35 18.55
N GLY A 563 -28.96 -9.95 19.76
CA GLY A 563 -27.59 -10.05 20.22
C GLY A 563 -26.67 -8.91 19.78
N ASP A 564 -27.20 -7.83 19.17
CA ASP A 564 -26.49 -6.58 18.87
C ASP A 564 -25.23 -6.73 18.00
N ARG A 565 -25.11 -7.83 17.24
CA ARG A 565 -23.92 -8.13 16.43
C ARG A 565 -24.29 -8.64 15.05
N LEU A 566 -23.54 -8.21 14.03
CA LEU A 566 -23.62 -8.68 12.65
C LEU A 566 -22.24 -8.67 12.02
N GLY A 567 -21.89 -9.75 11.30
CA GLY A 567 -20.53 -9.95 10.83
C GLY A 567 -19.56 -9.99 12.02
N LEU A 568 -18.48 -9.22 11.96
CA LEU A 568 -17.60 -8.98 13.11
C LEU A 568 -18.06 -7.79 13.98
N GLY A 569 -18.97 -6.97 13.45
CA GLY A 569 -19.43 -5.74 14.05
C GLY A 569 -20.32 -5.91 15.26
N THR A 570 -20.29 -4.91 16.11
CA THR A 570 -21.16 -4.73 17.28
C THR A 570 -21.88 -3.39 17.18
N ASN A 571 -23.18 -3.39 17.46
CA ASN A 571 -24.00 -2.20 17.49
C ASN A 571 -23.46 -1.22 18.54
N LEU A 572 -22.93 -0.08 18.09
CA LEU A 572 -22.36 0.93 18.97
C LEU A 572 -23.41 1.61 19.87
N ALA A 573 -24.70 1.52 19.55
CA ALA A 573 -25.75 2.01 20.43
C ALA A 573 -26.11 1.03 21.58
N SER A 574 -25.55 -0.19 21.59
CA SER A 574 -25.76 -1.19 22.63
C SER A 574 -24.72 -1.12 23.75
N ASP A 575 -24.95 -1.86 24.84
CA ASP A 575 -24.00 -2.10 25.92
C ASP A 575 -23.02 -3.26 25.63
N THR A 576 -23.16 -3.91 24.48
CA THR A 576 -22.28 -5.00 24.06
C THR A 576 -20.91 -4.43 23.67
N LYS A 577 -19.85 -4.99 24.26
CA LYS A 577 -18.48 -4.61 23.93
C LYS A 577 -18.12 -4.98 22.50
N THR A 578 -17.48 -4.06 21.78
CA THR A 578 -16.89 -4.35 20.48
C THR A 578 -15.72 -5.33 20.59
N LEU A 579 -15.27 -5.90 19.47
CA LEU A 579 -14.05 -6.72 19.45
C LEU A 579 -12.82 -5.91 19.85
N VAL A 580 -12.77 -4.62 19.52
CA VAL A 580 -11.65 -3.74 19.86
C VAL A 580 -11.64 -3.43 21.36
N GLU A 581 -12.80 -3.19 21.98
CA GLU A 581 -12.94 -3.03 23.43
C GLU A 581 -12.57 -4.29 24.21
N ARG A 582 -12.90 -5.47 23.66
CA ARG A 582 -12.65 -6.76 24.32
C ARG A 582 -11.18 -7.18 24.23
N ASP A 583 -10.58 -7.08 23.04
CA ASP A 583 -9.31 -7.74 22.72
C ASP A 583 -8.15 -6.75 22.48
N GLY A 584 -8.45 -5.46 22.29
CA GLY A 584 -7.49 -4.41 21.95
C GLY A 584 -7.15 -4.37 20.46
N VAL A 585 -6.99 -3.16 19.91
CA VAL A 585 -6.78 -2.91 18.47
C VAL A 585 -5.59 -3.68 17.88
N ASP A 586 -4.48 -3.78 18.59
CA ASP A 586 -3.28 -4.50 18.12
C ASP A 586 -3.56 -6.00 17.92
N THR A 587 -4.27 -6.61 18.87
CA THR A 587 -4.68 -8.01 18.79
C THR A 587 -5.63 -8.20 17.61
N VAL A 588 -6.68 -7.37 17.52
CA VAL A 588 -7.65 -7.45 16.42
C VAL A 588 -6.94 -7.34 15.07
N ASN A 589 -6.07 -6.35 14.89
CA ASN A 589 -5.32 -6.15 13.66
C ASN A 589 -4.42 -7.32 13.30
N GLN A 590 -3.68 -7.85 14.28
CA GLN A 590 -2.86 -9.03 14.04
C GLN A 590 -3.72 -10.21 13.58
N ARG A 591 -4.83 -10.47 14.27
CA ARG A 591 -5.70 -11.63 13.99
C ARG A 591 -6.46 -11.53 12.67
N LEU A 592 -6.88 -10.33 12.27
CA LEU A 592 -7.52 -10.13 10.96
C LEU A 592 -6.54 -10.25 9.80
N GLY A 593 -5.27 -9.87 10.01
CA GLY A 593 -4.20 -10.00 9.03
C GLY A 593 -3.61 -11.41 8.86
N GLU A 594 -3.85 -12.32 9.80
CA GLU A 594 -3.50 -13.75 9.68
C GLU A 594 -4.36 -14.43 8.59
N ASN A 595 -3.84 -15.43 7.85
CA ASN A 595 -4.66 -16.19 6.90
C ASN A 595 -5.83 -16.90 7.63
N SER A 596 -6.95 -17.11 6.93
CA SER A 596 -8.11 -17.79 7.50
C SER A 596 -8.78 -18.65 6.43
N ASP A 597 -8.70 -19.97 6.59
CA ASP A 597 -9.32 -20.92 5.67
C ASP A 597 -10.85 -20.85 5.72
N PHE A 598 -11.40 -20.43 6.86
CA PHE A 598 -12.81 -20.09 6.97
C PHE A 598 -13.16 -18.92 6.06
N TYR A 599 -12.45 -17.78 6.16
CA TYR A 599 -12.75 -16.60 5.34
C TYR A 599 -12.64 -16.92 3.83
N ASN A 600 -11.55 -17.60 3.43
CA ASN A 600 -11.31 -17.92 2.02
C ASN A 600 -12.41 -18.83 1.45
N ARG A 601 -12.84 -19.85 2.20
CA ARG A 601 -13.92 -20.75 1.75
C ARG A 601 -15.30 -20.12 1.84
N ALA A 602 -15.60 -19.44 2.94
CA ALA A 602 -16.94 -18.94 3.24
C ALA A 602 -17.28 -17.69 2.44
N PHE A 603 -16.31 -16.83 2.10
CA PHE A 603 -16.60 -15.53 1.49
C PHE A 603 -15.93 -15.31 0.13
N VAL A 604 -14.71 -15.83 -0.08
CA VAL A 604 -13.94 -15.56 -1.32
C VAL A 604 -14.21 -16.58 -2.42
N SER A 605 -14.43 -17.84 -2.08
CA SER A 605 -14.59 -18.93 -3.05
C SER A 605 -15.81 -18.73 -3.96
N GLU A 606 -15.58 -18.67 -5.27
CA GLU A 606 -16.63 -18.66 -6.31
C GLU A 606 -17.23 -20.05 -6.56
N SER A 607 -16.59 -21.14 -6.09
CA SER A 607 -16.99 -22.52 -6.40
C SER A 607 -18.23 -23.01 -5.64
N GLY A 608 -18.92 -22.13 -4.90
CA GLY A 608 -20.22 -22.43 -4.30
C GLY A 608 -20.22 -23.54 -3.25
N GLU A 609 -19.07 -23.86 -2.64
CA GLU A 609 -19.04 -24.75 -1.48
C GLU A 609 -19.53 -24.00 -0.24
N ASN A 610 -20.86 -23.86 -0.13
CA ASN A 610 -21.47 -23.49 1.12
C ASN A 610 -21.25 -24.60 2.16
N ILE A 611 -21.13 -24.20 3.41
CA ILE A 611 -20.80 -25.00 4.61
C ILE A 611 -21.81 -26.16 4.83
N ASP A 612 -22.94 -26.17 4.12
CA ASP A 612 -24.01 -27.16 4.22
C ASP A 612 -24.22 -28.03 2.95
N GLY A 613 -23.27 -28.04 1.99
CA GLY A 613 -23.25 -29.05 0.91
C GLY A 613 -24.33 -28.94 -0.18
N VAL A 614 -25.01 -27.80 -0.32
CA VAL A 614 -25.98 -27.57 -1.39
C VAL A 614 -25.35 -26.72 -2.50
N LYS A 615 -25.16 -27.33 -3.69
CA LYS A 615 -24.72 -26.64 -4.91
C LYS A 615 -25.75 -25.58 -5.32
N VAL A 616 -25.30 -24.33 -5.47
CA VAL A 616 -26.07 -23.29 -6.15
C VAL A 616 -26.02 -23.60 -7.65
N SER A 617 -27.19 -23.85 -8.25
CA SER A 617 -27.32 -24.08 -9.68
C SER A 617 -26.89 -22.84 -10.47
N GLU A 618 -26.03 -23.03 -11.47
CA GLU A 618 -25.64 -22.05 -12.48
C GLU A 618 -26.85 -21.26 -13.00
N ARG A 619 -27.04 -20.02 -12.53
CA ARG A 619 -27.87 -19.05 -13.24
C ARG A 619 -27.03 -18.44 -14.35
N LYS A 620 -27.36 -18.85 -15.58
CA LYS A 620 -26.83 -18.35 -16.84
C LYS A 620 -26.77 -16.82 -16.88
N LEU A 621 -25.56 -16.28 -16.93
CA LEU A 621 -25.29 -14.95 -17.47
C LEU A 621 -25.21 -15.07 -18.99
N ASN A 622 -26.33 -14.77 -19.65
CA ASN A 622 -26.37 -14.40 -21.07
C ASN A 622 -27.24 -13.15 -21.16
N LYS A 623 -26.62 -11.97 -21.03
CA LYS A 623 -26.76 -10.81 -21.92
C LYS A 623 -26.05 -9.60 -21.34
#